data_AF-A0A371YUY7-F1
#
_entry.id   AF-A0A371YUY7-F1
#
_cell.length_a   1.000
_cell.length_b   1.000
_cell.length_c   1.000
_cell.angle_alpha   90.00
_cell.angle_beta   90.00
_cell.angle_gamma   90.00
#
_symmetry.space_group_name_H-M   'P 1'
#
loop_
_entity.id
_entity.type
_entity.pdbx_description
1 polymer ?
#
loop_
_entity_poly.entity_id
_entity_poly.type
_entity_poly.pdbx_seq_one_letter_code
_entity_poly.pdbx_strand_id
1 'polypeptide(L)'
;MKKTNHHFTIKVLFLKLQVNHSQIKKCLTIAPFYPLAFYYLLTNLALLIQTQFALETFGMFIMLLPFVVGALIFYFILIYAFIYAIQLFLHKYLFINFWTILFSAILLSAIFILLGVKVLHLELNDLCYLYLFSVPTAIGYWFLLLKEHHKNTNA
;
A
#
# COMPACT_ATOMS: atom_id res chain seq x y z
N MET A 1 3.38 11.23 -35.23
CA MET A 1 2.58 11.17 -33.99
C MET A 1 2.61 9.75 -33.43
N LYS A 2 3.29 9.54 -32.31
CA LYS A 2 3.44 8.21 -31.67
C LYS A 2 2.18 7.93 -30.86
N LYS A 3 1.30 7.05 -31.35
CA LYS A 3 0.10 6.59 -30.64
C LYS A 3 0.55 5.73 -29.45
N THR A 4 0.58 6.30 -28.24
CA THR A 4 0.75 5.53 -27.00
C THR A 4 -0.55 4.81 -26.71
N ASN A 5 -0.69 3.59 -27.24
CA ASN A 5 -1.75 2.68 -26.87
C ASN A 5 -1.54 2.24 -25.42
N HIS A 6 -2.15 2.95 -24.47
CA HIS A 6 -2.36 2.50 -23.11
C HIS A 6 -3.45 1.41 -23.06
N HIS A 7 -3.25 0.31 -23.79
CA HIS A 7 -4.05 -0.89 -23.57
C HIS A 7 -3.43 -1.62 -22.39
N PHE A 8 -3.85 -1.26 -21.18
CA PHE A 8 -3.60 -2.07 -19.99
C PHE A 8 -4.26 -3.43 -20.23
N THR A 9 -3.48 -4.36 -20.78
CA THR A 9 -3.98 -5.67 -21.14
C THR A 9 -3.97 -6.51 -19.88
N ILE A 10 -5.02 -7.28 -19.60
CA ILE A 10 -5.15 -8.15 -18.41
C ILE A 10 -3.88 -9.01 -18.18
N LYS A 11 -3.16 -9.35 -19.26
CA LYS A 11 -1.85 -10.00 -19.24
C LYS A 11 -0.82 -9.35 -18.31
N VAL A 12 -0.87 -8.02 -18.12
CA VAL A 12 0.04 -7.26 -17.25
C VAL A 12 -0.09 -7.69 -15.78
N LEU A 13 -1.26 -8.14 -15.34
CA LEU A 13 -1.47 -8.62 -13.97
C LEU A 13 -0.78 -9.97 -13.71
N PHE A 14 -0.64 -10.79 -14.75
CA PHE A 14 0.03 -12.09 -14.71
C PHE A 14 1.52 -12.02 -15.05
N LEU A 15 2.03 -10.83 -15.38
CA LEU A 15 3.43 -10.63 -15.71
C LEU A 15 4.31 -10.94 -14.50
N LYS A 16 5.31 -11.80 -14.71
CA LYS A 16 6.36 -12.06 -13.73
C LYS A 16 7.35 -10.91 -13.73
N LEU A 17 7.41 -10.18 -12.63
CA LEU A 17 8.25 -8.99 -12.48
C LEU A 17 9.69 -9.40 -12.20
N GLN A 18 10.60 -9.01 -13.08
CA GLN A 18 12.06 -9.15 -12.90
C GLN A 18 12.62 -7.87 -12.28
N VAL A 19 12.92 -7.94 -10.99
CA VAL A 19 13.36 -6.81 -10.15
C VAL A 19 14.41 -7.26 -9.15
N ASN A 20 15.39 -6.42 -8.84
CA ASN A 20 16.46 -6.77 -7.90
C ASN A 20 16.07 -6.45 -6.44
N HIS A 21 16.81 -6.99 -5.48
CA HIS A 21 16.55 -6.79 -4.03
C HIS A 21 16.52 -5.30 -3.63
N SER A 22 17.37 -4.48 -4.23
CA SER A 22 17.40 -3.03 -3.99
C SER A 22 16.11 -2.35 -4.47
N GLN A 23 15.58 -2.78 -5.63
CA GLN A 23 14.32 -2.26 -6.17
C GLN A 23 13.14 -2.69 -5.29
N ILE A 24 13.10 -3.95 -4.86
CA ILE A 24 12.11 -4.45 -3.90
C ILE A 24 12.09 -3.59 -2.64
N LYS A 25 13.26 -3.37 -2.02
CA LYS A 25 13.40 -2.57 -0.80
C LYS A 25 12.89 -1.14 -1.01
N LYS A 26 13.35 -0.48 -2.07
CA LYS A 26 12.98 0.90 -2.42
C LYS A 26 11.48 1.03 -2.66
N CYS A 27 10.90 0.17 -3.50
CA CYS A 27 9.48 0.21 -3.82
C CYS A 27 8.63 -0.04 -2.57
N LEU A 28 9.04 -0.95 -1.70
CA LEU A 28 8.32 -1.24 -0.46
C LEU A 28 8.35 -0.07 0.52
N THR A 29 9.48 0.65 0.62
CA THR A 29 9.59 1.83 1.46
C THR A 29 8.69 2.98 0.99
N ILE A 30 8.51 3.14 -0.33
CA ILE A 30 7.72 4.23 -0.91
C ILE A 30 6.22 3.88 -0.99
N ALA A 31 5.89 2.60 -1.13
CA ALA A 31 4.52 2.10 -1.29
C ALA A 31 3.47 2.69 -0.33
N PRO A 32 3.68 2.76 1.00
CA PRO A 32 2.66 3.24 1.94
C PRO A 32 2.33 4.73 1.79
N PHE A 33 3.22 5.53 1.19
CA PHE A 33 2.99 6.97 1.04
C PHE A 33 1.92 7.29 0.00
N TYR A 34 1.76 6.44 -1.03
CA TYR A 34 0.73 6.63 -2.07
C TYR A 34 -0.70 6.58 -1.50
N PRO A 35 -1.13 5.50 -0.82
CA PRO A 35 -2.47 5.43 -0.28
C PRO A 35 -2.69 6.38 0.89
N LEU A 36 -1.64 6.74 1.65
CA LEU A 36 -1.75 7.75 2.68
C LEU A 36 -2.05 9.13 2.12
N ALA A 37 -1.32 9.56 1.09
CA ALA A 37 -1.59 10.84 0.44
C ALA A 37 -3.01 10.88 -0.13
N PHE A 38 -3.44 9.77 -0.76
CA PHE A 38 -4.79 9.64 -1.29
C PHE A 38 -5.86 9.69 -0.19
N TYR A 39 -5.68 8.92 0.88
CA TYR A 39 -6.60 8.88 2.02
C TYR A 39 -6.69 10.25 2.70
N TYR A 40 -5.54 10.87 2.98
CA TYR A 40 -5.47 12.21 3.56
C TYR A 40 -6.26 13.23 2.73
N LEU A 41 -6.06 13.24 1.40
CA LEU A 41 -6.76 14.16 0.51
C LEU A 41 -8.27 13.89 0.48
N LEU A 42 -8.68 12.62 0.39
CA LEU A 42 -10.08 12.23 0.31
C LEU A 42 -10.83 12.55 1.61
N THR A 43 -10.26 12.21 2.75
CA THR A 43 -10.84 12.50 4.08
C THR A 43 -10.97 14.01 4.28
N ASN A 44 -9.98 14.78 3.83
CA ASN A 44 -10.02 16.24 3.94
C ASN A 44 -11.11 16.87 3.07
N LEU A 45 -11.27 16.38 1.82
CA LEU A 45 -12.36 16.81 0.95
C LEU A 45 -13.73 16.43 1.53
N ALA A 46 -13.87 15.22 2.05
CA ALA A 46 -15.11 14.77 2.68
C ALA A 46 -15.47 15.65 3.89
N LEU A 47 -14.49 15.97 4.74
CA LEU A 47 -14.67 16.88 5.87
C LEU A 47 -15.10 18.28 5.41
N LEU A 48 -14.43 18.87 4.41
CA LEU A 48 -14.80 20.19 3.85
C LEU A 48 -16.24 20.24 3.35
N ILE A 49 -16.68 19.18 2.66
CA ILE A 49 -18.05 19.08 2.15
C ILE A 49 -19.03 18.96 3.33
N GLN A 50 -18.73 18.10 4.30
CA GLN A 50 -19.59 17.86 5.45
C GLN A 50 -19.77 19.11 6.32
N THR A 51 -18.69 19.87 6.54
CA THR A 51 -18.72 21.08 7.36
C THR A 51 -19.11 22.34 6.59
N GLN A 52 -19.50 22.21 5.32
CA GLN A 52 -19.83 23.34 4.45
C GLN A 52 -18.74 24.42 4.44
N PHE A 53 -17.47 24.02 4.44
CA PHE A 53 -16.31 24.94 4.46
C PHE A 53 -16.19 25.79 5.74
N ALA A 54 -16.71 25.34 6.88
CA ALA A 54 -16.55 26.04 8.16
C ALA A 54 -15.07 26.16 8.58
N LEU A 55 -14.71 27.22 9.30
CA LEU A 55 -13.34 27.47 9.76
C LEU A 55 -12.86 26.43 10.80
N GLU A 56 -13.80 25.84 11.55
CA GLU A 56 -13.56 24.77 12.54
C GLU A 56 -12.96 23.49 11.92
N THR A 57 -13.14 23.31 10.61
CA THR A 57 -12.57 22.18 9.85
C THR A 57 -11.04 22.17 9.85
N PHE A 58 -10.40 23.33 10.08
CA PHE A 58 -8.94 23.42 10.19
C PHE A 58 -8.37 22.65 11.40
N GLY A 59 -9.09 22.62 12.52
CA GLY A 59 -8.67 21.83 13.69
C GLY A 59 -8.66 20.32 13.41
N MET A 60 -9.61 19.85 12.60
CA MET A 60 -9.70 18.44 12.20
C MET A 60 -8.59 18.04 11.22
N PHE A 61 -8.14 18.95 10.34
CA PHE A 61 -6.97 18.71 9.48
C PHE A 61 -5.70 18.46 10.28
N ILE A 62 -5.50 19.21 11.35
CA ILE A 62 -4.33 19.07 12.23
C ILE A 62 -4.39 17.73 12.96
N MET A 63 -5.56 17.26 13.37
CA MET A 63 -5.72 15.95 14.02
C MET A 63 -5.52 14.75 13.08
N LEU A 64 -5.69 14.92 11.76
CA LEU A 64 -5.48 13.84 10.80
C LEU A 64 -3.99 13.51 10.61
N LEU A 65 -3.10 14.48 10.81
CA LEU A 65 -1.66 14.33 10.62
C LEU A 65 -1.03 13.31 11.61
N PRO A 66 -1.29 13.36 12.94
CA PRO A 66 -0.86 12.32 13.88
C PRO A 66 -1.29 10.91 13.48
N PHE A 67 -2.50 10.75 12.95
CA PHE A 67 -3.01 9.45 12.50
C PHE A 67 -2.20 8.89 11.33
N VAL A 68 -1.90 9.73 10.33
CA VAL A 68 -1.05 9.35 9.18
C VAL A 68 0.36 8.96 9.64
N VAL A 69 0.94 9.74 10.55
CA VAL A 69 2.28 9.45 11.11
C VAL A 69 2.25 8.13 11.89
N GLY A 70 1.23 7.90 12.72
CA GLY A 70 1.05 6.65 13.46
C GLY A 70 0.96 5.44 12.54
N ALA A 71 0.20 5.53 11.44
CA ALA A 71 0.09 4.46 10.44
C ALA A 71 1.44 4.15 9.76
N LEU A 72 2.25 5.17 9.45
CA LEU A 72 3.60 4.97 8.90
C LEU A 72 4.53 4.28 9.90
N ILE A 73 4.51 4.73 11.16
CA ILE A 73 5.33 4.13 12.22
C ILE A 73 4.94 2.66 12.38
N PHE A 74 3.64 2.36 12.48
CA PHE A 74 3.13 1.00 12.57
C PHE A 74 3.59 0.15 11.37
N TYR A 75 3.47 0.68 10.15
CA TYR A 75 3.93 -0.01 8.95
C TYR A 75 5.43 -0.32 9.00
N PHE A 76 6.28 0.66 9.31
CA PHE A 76 7.74 0.48 9.27
C PHE A 76 8.27 -0.41 10.39
N ILE A 77 7.69 -0.33 11.59
CA ILE A 77 8.15 -1.12 12.74
C ILE A 77 7.63 -2.55 12.66
N LEU A 78 6.34 -2.73 12.36
CA LEU A 78 5.69 -4.03 12.54
C LEU A 78 5.44 -4.78 11.24
N ILE A 79 5.25 -4.10 10.10
CA ILE A 79 4.83 -4.76 8.86
C ILE A 79 5.99 -4.91 7.87
N TYR A 80 6.84 -3.88 7.76
CA TYR A 80 7.83 -3.76 6.70
C TYR A 80 8.77 -4.97 6.62
N ALA A 81 9.30 -5.42 7.75
CA ALA A 81 10.23 -6.54 7.81
C ALA A 81 9.58 -7.85 7.31
N PHE A 82 8.33 -8.11 7.69
CA PHE A 82 7.60 -9.31 7.27
C PHE A 82 7.27 -9.27 5.79
N ILE A 83 6.75 -8.14 5.28
CA ILE A 83 6.48 -8.02 3.85
C ILE A 83 7.77 -8.16 3.06
N TYR A 84 8.85 -7.51 3.49
CA TYR A 84 10.13 -7.60 2.79
C TYR A 84 10.62 -9.05 2.71
N ALA A 85 10.56 -9.81 3.81
CA ALA A 85 10.92 -11.23 3.82
C ALA A 85 10.05 -12.07 2.88
N ILE A 86 8.73 -11.85 2.88
CA ILE A 86 7.80 -12.53 1.96
C ILE A 86 8.12 -12.20 0.50
N GLN A 87 8.39 -10.93 0.18
CA GLN A 87 8.72 -10.52 -1.18
C GLN A 87 10.07 -11.09 -1.64
N LEU A 88 11.08 -11.17 -0.76
CA LEU A 88 12.34 -11.85 -1.08
C LEU A 88 12.14 -13.35 -1.32
N PHE A 89 11.27 -13.99 -0.55
CA PHE A 89 10.90 -15.39 -0.78
C PHE A 89 10.22 -15.55 -2.14
N LEU A 90 9.22 -14.72 -2.47
CA LEU A 90 8.53 -14.74 -3.77
C LEU A 90 9.48 -14.44 -4.94
N HIS A 91 10.46 -13.54 -4.73
CA HIS A 91 11.51 -13.23 -5.70
C HIS A 91 12.34 -14.46 -6.03
N LYS A 92 12.79 -15.21 -5.01
CA LYS A 92 13.62 -16.43 -5.17
C LYS A 92 12.96 -17.48 -6.08
N TYR A 93 11.64 -17.56 -6.05
CA TYR A 93 10.87 -18.52 -6.87
C TYR A 93 10.27 -17.90 -8.15
N LEU A 94 10.66 -16.67 -8.52
CA LEU A 94 10.16 -15.97 -9.71
C LEU A 94 8.62 -15.88 -9.78
N PHE A 95 7.99 -15.70 -8.61
CA PHE A 95 6.54 -15.64 -8.48
C PHE A 95 6.00 -14.23 -8.28
N ILE A 96 6.85 -13.19 -8.23
CA ILE A 96 6.37 -11.82 -8.04
C ILE A 96 5.51 -11.41 -9.24
N ASN A 97 4.21 -11.38 -9.03
CA ASN A 97 3.20 -10.82 -9.91
C ASN A 97 2.17 -10.04 -9.07
N PHE A 98 1.16 -9.46 -9.73
CA PHE A 98 0.12 -8.71 -9.06
C PHE A 98 -0.60 -9.53 -7.98
N TRP A 99 -1.01 -10.74 -8.33
CA TRP A 99 -1.82 -11.61 -7.47
C TRP A 99 -1.07 -12.08 -6.23
N THR A 100 0.22 -12.43 -6.37
CA THR A 100 1.03 -12.87 -5.22
C THR A 100 1.29 -11.72 -4.25
N ILE A 101 1.50 -10.51 -4.77
CA ILE A 101 1.64 -9.31 -3.95
C ILE A 101 0.34 -9.06 -3.18
N LEU A 102 -0.79 -9.03 -3.88
CA LEU A 102 -2.10 -8.79 -3.27
C LEU A 102 -2.46 -9.86 -2.24
N PHE A 103 -2.26 -11.14 -2.58
CA PHE A 103 -2.49 -12.27 -1.67
C PHE A 103 -1.62 -12.16 -0.42
N SER A 104 -0.33 -11.84 -0.57
CA SER A 104 0.57 -11.66 0.58
C SER A 104 0.12 -10.53 1.50
N ALA A 105 -0.39 -9.43 0.95
CA ALA A 105 -0.91 -8.32 1.74
C ALA A 105 -2.19 -8.71 2.49
N ILE A 106 -3.14 -9.38 1.83
CA ILE A 106 -4.38 -9.85 2.46
C ILE A 106 -4.08 -10.86 3.57
N LEU A 107 -3.19 -11.82 3.31
CA LEU A 107 -2.80 -12.84 4.29
C LEU A 107 -2.16 -12.20 5.53
N LEU A 108 -1.23 -11.26 5.32
CA LEU A 108 -0.56 -10.58 6.41
C LEU A 108 -1.54 -9.72 7.23
N SER A 109 -2.45 -9.00 6.56
CA SER A 109 -3.52 -8.26 7.22
C SER A 109 -4.41 -9.17 8.05
N ALA A 110 -4.79 -10.33 7.53
CA ALA A 110 -5.58 -11.31 8.28
C ALA A 110 -4.86 -11.83 9.54
N ILE A 111 -3.54 -12.06 9.46
CA ILE A 111 -2.71 -12.45 10.61
C ILE A 111 -2.69 -11.34 11.67
N PHE A 112 -2.45 -10.09 11.27
CA PHE A 112 -2.44 -8.95 12.20
C PHE A 112 -3.80 -8.71 12.85
N ILE A 113 -4.88 -8.91 12.10
CA ILE A 113 -6.24 -8.83 12.63
C ILE A 113 -6.48 -9.91 13.67
N LEU A 114 -6.10 -11.16 13.37
CA LEU A 114 -6.25 -12.26 14.30
C LEU A 114 -5.41 -12.06 15.58
N LEU A 115 -4.20 -11.50 15.44
CA LEU A 115 -3.35 -11.11 16.57
C LEU A 115 -4.00 -9.96 17.37
N GLY A 116 -4.50 -8.93 16.69
CA GLY A 116 -5.12 -7.76 17.28
C GLY A 116 -6.36 -8.09 18.10
N VAL A 117 -7.21 -8.98 17.59
CA VAL A 117 -8.41 -9.45 18.31
C VAL A 117 -8.03 -10.33 19.50
N LYS A 118 -7.09 -11.28 19.32
CA LYS A 118 -6.77 -12.27 20.37
C LYS A 118 -5.85 -11.76 21.47
N VAL A 119 -4.90 -10.89 21.14
CA VAL A 119 -3.82 -10.45 22.04
C VAL A 119 -4.09 -9.06 22.58
N LEU A 120 -4.57 -8.15 21.72
CA LEU A 120 -4.73 -6.73 22.04
C LEU A 120 -6.18 -6.33 22.31
N HIS A 121 -7.14 -7.25 22.14
CA HIS A 121 -8.57 -7.01 22.30
C HIS A 121 -9.09 -5.78 21.54
N LEU A 122 -8.55 -5.55 20.33
CA LEU A 122 -8.94 -4.44 19.48
C LEU A 122 -10.37 -4.59 18.94
N GLU A 123 -11.08 -3.46 18.82
CA GLU A 123 -12.41 -3.43 18.24
C GLU A 123 -12.39 -3.63 16.72
N LEU A 124 -13.47 -4.20 16.16
CA LEU A 124 -13.59 -4.47 14.72
C LEU A 124 -13.47 -3.22 13.83
N ASN A 125 -13.86 -2.04 14.34
CA ASN A 125 -13.74 -0.79 13.59
C ASN A 125 -12.28 -0.39 13.33
N ASP A 126 -11.40 -0.56 14.32
CA ASP A 126 -9.97 -0.27 14.17
C ASP A 126 -9.31 -1.21 13.14
N LEU A 127 -9.87 -2.42 12.98
CA LEU A 127 -9.38 -3.46 12.09
C LEU A 127 -9.78 -3.22 10.62
N CYS A 128 -10.89 -2.54 10.37
CA CYS A 128 -11.29 -2.12 9.01
C CYS A 128 -10.26 -1.18 8.37
N TYR A 129 -9.60 -0.34 9.18
CA TYR A 129 -8.55 0.56 8.70
C TYR A 129 -7.30 -0.19 8.21
N LEU A 130 -6.97 -1.35 8.77
CA LEU A 130 -5.85 -2.18 8.30
C LEU A 130 -6.08 -2.70 6.88
N TYR A 131 -7.31 -3.10 6.54
CA TYR A 131 -7.66 -3.52 5.19
C TYR A 131 -7.65 -2.34 4.21
N LEU A 132 -8.26 -1.22 4.61
CA LEU A 132 -8.28 0.02 3.82
C LEU A 132 -6.87 0.56 3.54
N PHE A 133 -5.90 0.25 4.40
CA PHE A 133 -4.51 0.65 4.22
C PHE A 133 -3.69 -0.36 3.39
N SER A 134 -3.85 -1.66 3.67
CA SER A 134 -3.00 -2.72 3.10
C SER A 134 -3.22 -2.95 1.61
N VAL A 135 -4.47 -3.00 1.14
CA VAL A 135 -4.77 -3.27 -0.28
C VAL A 135 -4.27 -2.13 -1.18
N PRO A 136 -4.55 -0.85 -0.89
CA PRO A 136 -3.99 0.26 -1.65
C PRO A 136 -2.45 0.32 -1.59
N THR A 137 -1.84 -0.02 -0.46
CA THR A 137 -0.37 -0.13 -0.35
C THR A 137 0.17 -1.22 -1.27
N ALA A 138 -0.47 -2.39 -1.34
CA ALA A 138 -0.08 -3.48 -2.21
C ALA A 138 -0.20 -3.12 -3.69
N ILE A 139 -1.26 -2.41 -4.07
CA ILE A 139 -1.46 -1.90 -5.43
C ILE A 139 -0.37 -0.89 -5.79
N GLY A 140 -0.10 0.07 -4.91
CA GLY A 140 0.96 1.06 -5.09
C GLY A 140 2.34 0.41 -5.21
N TYR A 141 2.62 -0.58 -4.37
CA TYR A 141 3.85 -1.38 -4.43
C TYR A 141 3.99 -2.10 -5.77
N TRP A 142 2.95 -2.78 -6.24
CA TRP A 142 2.98 -3.46 -7.53
C TRP A 142 3.23 -2.49 -8.69
N PHE A 143 2.59 -1.32 -8.71
CA PHE A 143 2.80 -0.33 -9.75
C PHE A 143 4.25 0.18 -9.77
N LEU A 144 4.83 0.41 -8.60
CA LEU A 144 6.24 0.79 -8.47
C LEU A 144 7.19 -0.29 -9.01
N LEU A 145 6.91 -1.57 -8.71
CA LEU A 145 7.71 -2.67 -9.24
C LEU A 145 7.55 -2.85 -10.75
N LEU A 146 6.34 -2.68 -11.29
CA LEU A 146 6.09 -2.73 -12.72
C LEU A 146 6.90 -1.66 -13.46
N LYS A 147 6.96 -0.45 -12.89
CA LYS A 147 7.80 0.64 -13.42
C LYS A 147 9.28 0.28 -13.43
N GLU A 148 9.79 -0.33 -12.37
CA GLU A 148 11.20 -0.76 -12.29
C GLU A 148 11.49 -1.93 -13.25
N HIS A 149 10.57 -2.88 -13.39
CA HIS A 149 10.67 -3.95 -14.37
C HIS A 149 10.80 -3.41 -15.80
N HIS A 150 9.94 -2.47 -16.19
CA HIS A 150 10.01 -1.85 -17.52
C HIS A 150 11.31 -1.08 -17.76
N LYS A 151 11.90 -0.46 -16.73
CA LYS A 151 13.21 0.17 -16.85
C LYS A 151 14.30 -0.87 -17.08
N ASN A 152 14.25 -2.00 -16.38
CA ASN A 152 15.23 -3.06 -16.54
C ASN A 152 15.14 -3.76 -17.90
N THR A 153 13.94 -3.91 -18.47
CA THR A 153 13.74 -4.60 -19.77
C THR A 153 13.96 -3.71 -20.99
N ASN A 154 13.90 -2.38 -20.82
CA ASN A 154 14.10 -1.41 -21.90
C ASN A 154 15.50 -0.76 -21.87
N ALA A 155 16.34 -1.14 -20.91
CA ALA A 155 17.75 -0.77 -20.82
C ALA A 155 18.60 -1.86 -21.47
#